data_AF-A0A967Z079-F1
#
_entry.id   AF-A0A967Z079-F1
#
_cell.length_a   1.000
_cell.length_b   1.000
_cell.length_c   1.000
_cell.angle_alpha   90.00
_cell.angle_beta   90.00
_cell.angle_gamma   90.00
#
_symmetry.space_group_name_H-M   'P 1'
#
loop_
_entity.id
_entity.type
_entity.pdbx_description
1 polymer ?
#
loop_
_entity_poly.entity_id
_entity_poly.type
_entity_poly.pdbx_seq_one_letter_code
_entity_poly.pdbx_strand_id
1 'polypeptide(L)'
;MGERWRYFVDAHAGGIVASQRLWRDGNWSVSGTINGTVWPKNSDFSSQTLPPQTLDLIRVYNVGGQSVASDQIDANGNYSMSGNHAYQNFYLRFDLAGSWARIKNPDNQVEREVSFVSSGNHIFDFNFTNTFDGFNAYYHMNKVHDFFKGSPFNYNGVDFQMEARVNDNSTPTAQAFGTYIKFSSNSGHRWWENSDVVYHEYTHNTVYAIYGDFIRNIGSGPEANAMDEGISDYFAASLNQDSILEWSNPLRDVDNSLTMLDFEDLGDPHINGLILAGAMWDLENLISQNTARKINFKAMQITPRPDICQEFVNNVILADDNNGTLCDEKPNLNAILTAFQTNHGISPTNLPDLSVTIDGPGSIEPGVQGTWTASVCGGSGSISYQWSVRYEGSSTFQNLGTSQNQSLTFTEECTSNELKVVVTRGGQNAQDLH
;
A
#
# COMPACT_ATOMS: atom_id res chain seq x y z
N MET A 1 -4.72 23.79 -44.44
CA MET A 1 -4.76 24.69 -45.64
C MET A 1 -5.65 23.98 -46.65
N GLY A 2 -6.66 24.65 -47.22
CA GLY A 2 -7.69 23.98 -48.03
C GLY A 2 -7.18 23.34 -49.33
N GLU A 3 -8.00 22.47 -49.92
CA GLU A 3 -7.69 21.79 -51.17
C GLU A 3 -7.34 22.76 -52.30
N ARG A 4 -6.22 22.52 -52.99
CA ARG A 4 -5.82 23.35 -54.13
C ARG A 4 -5.89 22.55 -55.42
N TRP A 5 -6.72 23.03 -56.33
CA TRP A 5 -6.92 22.47 -57.67
C TRP A 5 -6.27 23.36 -58.72
N ARG A 6 -5.72 22.75 -59.76
CA ARG A 6 -5.34 23.39 -61.02
C ARG A 6 -6.39 23.01 -62.05
N TYR A 7 -7.01 24.00 -62.66
CA TYR A 7 -7.92 23.80 -63.78
C TYR A 7 -7.23 24.26 -65.06
N PHE A 8 -7.33 23.44 -66.10
CA PHE A 8 -6.91 23.77 -67.45
C PHE A 8 -8.16 24.18 -68.21
N VAL A 9 -8.21 25.43 -68.65
CA VAL A 9 -9.39 26.04 -69.27
C VAL A 9 -9.14 26.26 -70.76
N ASP A 10 -10.10 25.90 -71.60
CA ASP A 10 -10.09 26.16 -73.04
C ASP A 10 -10.10 27.68 -73.28
N ALA A 11 -9.09 28.19 -73.96
CA ALA A 11 -8.93 29.62 -74.18
C ALA A 11 -9.97 30.22 -75.15
N HIS A 12 -10.65 29.41 -75.97
CA HIS A 12 -11.64 29.84 -76.94
C HIS A 12 -13.08 29.63 -76.44
N ALA A 13 -13.36 28.51 -75.76
CA ALA A 13 -14.71 28.16 -75.30
C ALA A 13 -14.96 28.47 -73.81
N GLY A 14 -13.91 28.75 -73.01
CA GLY A 14 -14.01 29.02 -71.57
C GLY A 14 -14.33 27.80 -70.70
N GLY A 15 -14.48 26.61 -71.29
CA GLY A 15 -14.77 25.37 -70.58
C GLY A 15 -13.55 24.77 -69.90
N ILE A 16 -13.75 24.07 -68.78
CA ILE A 16 -12.68 23.30 -68.12
C ILE A 16 -12.40 22.04 -68.96
N VAL A 17 -11.17 21.91 -69.46
CA VAL A 17 -10.72 20.78 -70.30
C VAL A 17 -10.10 19.68 -69.45
N ALA A 18 -9.45 20.05 -68.35
CA ALA A 18 -8.88 19.11 -67.39
C ALA A 18 -8.78 19.76 -66.01
N SER A 19 -8.77 18.94 -64.98
CA SER A 19 -8.42 19.36 -63.62
C SER A 19 -7.33 18.45 -63.05
N GLN A 20 -6.42 19.06 -62.29
CA GLN A 20 -5.35 18.37 -61.59
C GLN A 20 -5.36 18.83 -60.13
N ARG A 21 -5.41 17.88 -59.20
CA ARG A 21 -5.30 18.18 -57.77
C ARG A 21 -3.83 18.48 -57.45
N LEU A 22 -3.53 19.66 -56.92
CA LEU A 22 -2.15 20.09 -56.64
C LEU A 22 -1.71 19.78 -55.21
N TRP A 23 -2.62 19.94 -54.25
CA TRP A 23 -2.36 19.70 -52.83
C TRP A 23 -3.58 19.04 -52.20
N ARG A 24 -3.34 17.96 -51.45
CA ARG A 24 -4.34 17.32 -50.59
C ARG A 24 -4.25 17.96 -49.21
N ASP A 25 -5.38 18.25 -48.59
CA ASP A 25 -5.38 18.81 -47.24
C ASP A 25 -4.66 17.84 -46.29
N GLY A 26 -3.68 18.38 -45.58
CA GLY A 26 -2.87 17.72 -44.58
C GLY A 26 -3.49 17.72 -43.19
N ASN A 27 -4.67 18.35 -43.07
CA ASN A 27 -5.46 18.37 -41.86
C ASN A 27 -6.03 16.98 -41.58
N TRP A 28 -5.73 16.46 -40.41
CA TRP A 28 -6.28 15.22 -39.89
C TRP A 28 -6.77 15.43 -38.47
N SER A 29 -7.77 14.64 -38.10
CA SER A 29 -8.12 14.38 -36.72
C SER A 29 -8.22 12.87 -36.51
N VAL A 30 -7.81 12.41 -35.33
CA VAL A 30 -7.95 11.03 -34.92
C VAL A 30 -8.43 10.99 -33.49
N SER A 31 -9.47 10.22 -33.23
CA SER A 31 -10.05 10.05 -31.90
C SER A 31 -10.45 8.59 -31.69
N GLY A 32 -10.87 8.26 -30.49
CA GLY A 32 -11.42 6.94 -30.17
C GLY A 32 -11.23 6.60 -28.72
N THR A 33 -11.29 5.31 -28.42
CA THR A 33 -11.19 4.78 -27.06
C THR A 33 -10.07 3.74 -26.91
N ILE A 34 -9.54 3.62 -25.70
CA ILE A 34 -8.66 2.54 -25.28
C ILE A 34 -9.28 1.85 -24.07
N ASN A 35 -9.53 0.55 -24.21
CA ASN A 35 -10.06 -0.29 -23.14
C ASN A 35 -9.38 -1.66 -23.15
N GLY A 36 -9.49 -2.39 -22.05
CA GLY A 36 -9.05 -3.78 -21.99
C GLY A 36 -9.79 -4.59 -20.94
N THR A 37 -9.59 -5.91 -21.00
CA THR A 37 -10.16 -6.85 -20.03
C THR A 37 -9.39 -6.76 -18.72
N VAL A 38 -10.13 -6.48 -17.65
CA VAL A 38 -9.63 -6.44 -16.27
C VAL A 38 -10.45 -7.38 -15.42
N TRP A 39 -9.80 -8.20 -14.61
CA TRP A 39 -10.45 -9.01 -13.59
C TRP A 39 -10.16 -8.40 -12.22
N PRO A 40 -11.17 -7.80 -11.56
CA PRO A 40 -10.98 -7.23 -10.23
C PRO A 40 -10.43 -8.22 -9.21
N LYS A 41 -10.68 -9.52 -9.40
CA LYS A 41 -10.20 -10.62 -8.57
C LYS A 41 -9.25 -11.51 -9.36
N ASN A 42 -9.78 -12.41 -10.19
CA ASN A 42 -9.02 -13.20 -11.17
C ASN A 42 -9.91 -13.70 -12.33
N SER A 43 -9.33 -14.48 -13.26
CA SER A 43 -10.04 -14.94 -14.47
C SER A 43 -11.08 -16.04 -14.28
N ASP A 44 -11.20 -16.63 -13.08
CA ASP A 44 -12.32 -17.51 -12.71
C ASP A 44 -13.60 -16.71 -12.37
N PHE A 45 -13.47 -15.39 -12.16
CA PHE A 45 -14.57 -14.48 -11.84
C PHE A 45 -14.93 -13.56 -13.02
N SER A 46 -15.95 -12.73 -12.84
CA SER A 46 -16.39 -11.78 -13.86
C SER A 46 -15.30 -10.75 -14.19
N SER A 47 -15.11 -10.51 -15.48
CA SER A 47 -14.28 -9.41 -15.97
C SER A 47 -15.09 -8.13 -16.15
N GLN A 48 -14.36 -7.04 -16.24
CA GLN A 48 -14.83 -5.73 -16.65
C GLN A 48 -14.03 -5.26 -17.88
N THR A 49 -14.63 -4.40 -18.69
CA THR A 49 -13.92 -3.67 -19.74
C THR A 49 -13.67 -2.26 -19.22
N LEU A 50 -12.40 -1.96 -18.95
CA LEU A 50 -12.00 -0.70 -18.32
C LEU A 50 -10.92 0.00 -19.14
N PRO A 51 -10.83 1.33 -19.08
CA PRO A 51 -9.70 2.06 -19.62
C PRO A 51 -8.42 1.79 -18.81
N PRO A 52 -7.24 2.09 -19.36
CA PRO A 52 -5.99 2.02 -18.60
C PRO A 52 -6.05 2.94 -17.36
N GLN A 53 -5.39 2.54 -16.28
CA GLN A 53 -5.19 3.40 -15.12
C GLN A 53 -4.09 4.42 -15.44
N THR A 54 -4.21 5.65 -14.93
CA THR A 54 -3.28 6.79 -15.10
C THR A 54 -3.34 7.55 -16.43
N LEU A 55 -2.64 8.70 -16.49
CA LEU A 55 -2.57 9.62 -17.64
C LEU A 55 -1.66 9.09 -18.76
N ASP A 56 -2.00 7.92 -19.27
CA ASP A 56 -1.24 7.24 -20.31
C ASP A 56 -1.31 7.97 -21.65
N LEU A 57 -0.26 7.80 -22.44
CA LEU A 57 -0.08 8.50 -23.69
C LEU A 57 -0.32 7.59 -24.89
N ILE A 58 -1.29 7.96 -25.71
CA ILE A 58 -1.39 7.48 -27.09
C ILE A 58 -0.62 8.42 -28.01
N ARG A 59 0.05 7.88 -29.04
CA ARG A 59 0.95 8.67 -29.90
C ARG A 59 0.68 8.43 -31.37
N VAL A 60 0.81 9.49 -32.16
CA VAL A 60 0.85 9.43 -33.63
C VAL A 60 2.30 9.53 -34.08
N TYR A 61 2.73 8.59 -34.90
CA TYR A 61 4.06 8.53 -35.48
C TYR A 61 4.01 8.74 -37.00
N ASN A 62 5.04 9.39 -37.55
CA ASN A 62 5.27 9.46 -38.99
C ASN A 62 5.97 8.22 -39.54
N VAL A 63 6.06 8.10 -40.87
CA VAL A 63 6.77 6.99 -41.55
C VAL A 63 8.25 6.89 -41.17
N GLY A 64 8.84 7.95 -40.63
CA GLY A 64 10.21 7.97 -40.10
C GLY A 64 10.30 7.57 -38.63
N GLY A 65 9.20 7.15 -37.99
CA GLY A 65 9.15 6.76 -36.57
C GLY A 65 9.18 7.92 -35.57
N GLN A 66 9.03 9.16 -36.02
CA GLN A 66 8.99 10.32 -35.13
C GLN A 66 7.57 10.54 -34.62
N SER A 67 7.41 10.71 -33.30
CA SER A 67 6.13 11.14 -32.73
C SER A 67 5.82 12.57 -33.19
N VAL A 68 4.66 12.76 -33.81
CA VAL A 68 4.20 14.04 -34.35
C VAL A 68 3.01 14.62 -33.58
N ALA A 69 2.34 13.78 -32.79
CA ALA A 69 1.32 14.19 -31.83
C ALA A 69 1.19 13.13 -30.72
N SER A 70 0.67 13.54 -29.58
CA SER A 70 0.28 12.67 -28.48
C SER A 70 -0.91 13.26 -27.75
N ASP A 71 -1.68 12.42 -27.09
CA ASP A 71 -2.74 12.84 -26.18
C ASP A 71 -2.74 11.97 -24.93
N GLN A 72 -3.23 12.54 -23.84
CA GLN A 72 -3.46 11.82 -22.59
C GLN A 72 -4.84 11.18 -22.64
N ILE A 73 -4.89 9.89 -22.32
CA ILE A 73 -6.15 9.15 -22.26
C ILE A 73 -6.94 9.64 -21.04
N ASP A 74 -8.20 10.01 -21.24
CA ASP A 74 -9.06 10.45 -20.14
C ASP A 74 -9.56 9.28 -19.28
N ALA A 75 -10.23 9.58 -18.17
CA ALA A 75 -10.75 8.58 -17.24
C ALA A 75 -11.81 7.63 -17.85
N ASN A 76 -12.35 7.95 -19.03
CA ASN A 76 -13.28 7.11 -19.77
C ASN A 76 -12.60 6.36 -20.93
N GLY A 77 -11.27 6.46 -21.05
CA GLY A 77 -10.50 5.84 -22.12
C GLY A 77 -10.47 6.63 -23.42
N ASN A 78 -11.02 7.85 -23.48
CA ASN A 78 -11.06 8.61 -24.72
C ASN A 78 -9.73 9.31 -25.01
N TYR A 79 -9.44 9.46 -26.29
CA TYR A 79 -8.38 10.34 -26.80
C TYR A 79 -8.86 11.10 -28.03
N SER A 80 -8.26 12.25 -28.30
CA SER A 80 -8.52 13.05 -29.49
C SER A 80 -7.34 13.93 -29.85
N MET A 81 -6.80 13.74 -31.04
CA MET A 81 -5.69 14.51 -31.60
C MET A 81 -6.07 15.10 -32.94
N SER A 82 -5.46 16.22 -33.29
CA SER A 82 -5.51 16.76 -34.65
C SER A 82 -4.19 17.37 -35.02
N GLY A 83 -3.95 17.48 -36.32
CA GLY A 83 -2.73 18.08 -36.84
C GLY A 83 -2.85 18.46 -38.30
N ASN A 84 -1.86 19.22 -38.77
CA ASN A 84 -1.76 19.62 -40.16
C ASN A 84 -0.34 19.32 -40.65
N HIS A 85 -0.19 18.27 -41.44
CA HIS A 85 1.09 17.75 -41.90
C HIS A 85 1.05 17.42 -43.39
N ALA A 86 2.21 17.33 -44.06
CA ALA A 86 2.27 16.90 -45.45
C ALA A 86 1.59 15.53 -45.64
N TYR A 87 0.88 15.35 -46.77
CA TYR A 87 0.15 14.12 -47.07
C TYR A 87 1.06 12.89 -47.04
N GLN A 88 0.86 12.01 -46.05
CA GLN A 88 1.59 10.75 -45.86
C GLN A 88 0.77 9.77 -45.02
N ASN A 89 1.32 8.57 -44.77
CA ASN A 89 0.77 7.66 -43.77
C ASN A 89 1.29 8.00 -42.37
N PHE A 90 0.40 7.86 -41.40
CA PHE A 90 0.68 7.93 -39.98
C PHE A 90 0.31 6.62 -39.30
N TYR A 91 0.92 6.41 -38.14
CA TYR A 91 0.72 5.24 -37.30
C TYR A 91 0.25 5.74 -35.94
N LEU A 92 -1.00 5.43 -35.60
CA LEU A 92 -1.51 5.64 -34.26
C LEU A 92 -1.16 4.41 -33.42
N ARG A 93 -0.43 4.62 -32.33
CA ARG A 93 0.06 3.54 -31.48
C ARG A 93 -0.24 3.80 -30.02
N PHE A 94 -0.66 2.75 -29.34
CA PHE A 94 -0.72 2.68 -27.89
C PHE A 94 0.14 1.54 -27.39
N ASP A 95 1.07 1.88 -26.50
CA ASP A 95 1.96 0.94 -25.83
C ASP A 95 1.37 0.64 -24.44
N LEU A 96 1.40 -0.62 -23.99
CA LEU A 96 1.20 -0.92 -22.57
C LEU A 96 2.46 -0.53 -21.80
N ALA A 97 2.77 0.76 -21.80
CA ALA A 97 3.94 1.39 -21.21
C ALA A 97 3.61 2.85 -20.85
N GLY A 98 3.38 3.07 -19.56
CA GLY A 98 3.08 4.36 -18.94
C GLY A 98 4.23 4.89 -18.11
N SER A 99 3.94 5.77 -17.15
CA SER A 99 4.96 6.30 -16.24
C SER A 99 5.45 5.26 -15.23
N TRP A 100 4.56 4.36 -14.78
CA TRP A 100 4.80 3.48 -13.64
C TRP A 100 4.83 1.99 -13.98
N ALA A 101 4.21 1.60 -15.08
CA ALA A 101 4.19 0.21 -15.53
C ALA A 101 4.58 0.10 -17.01
N ARG A 102 5.21 -1.02 -17.38
CA ARG A 102 5.29 -1.48 -18.77
C ARG A 102 5.15 -2.99 -18.88
N ILE A 103 4.47 -3.45 -19.92
CA ILE A 103 4.25 -4.89 -20.18
C ILE A 103 5.09 -5.37 -21.35
N LYS A 104 5.73 -6.52 -21.16
CA LYS A 104 6.34 -7.31 -22.21
C LYS A 104 5.76 -8.72 -22.27
N ASN A 105 5.76 -9.32 -23.47
CA ASN A 105 5.37 -10.72 -23.69
C ASN A 105 6.44 -11.51 -24.47
N PRO A 106 7.17 -12.39 -23.75
CA PRO A 106 7.79 -12.01 -22.49
C PRO A 106 8.90 -10.97 -22.70
N ASP A 107 9.50 -10.92 -23.90
CA ASP A 107 10.64 -10.05 -24.22
C ASP A 107 10.26 -8.81 -25.05
N ASN A 108 9.18 -8.88 -25.80
CA ASN A 108 8.74 -7.80 -26.68
C ASN A 108 7.76 -6.88 -25.95
N GLN A 109 7.92 -5.57 -26.12
CA GLN A 109 6.95 -4.58 -25.65
C GLN A 109 5.58 -4.88 -26.27
N VAL A 110 4.53 -4.89 -25.44
CA VAL A 110 3.16 -5.03 -25.93
C VAL A 110 2.67 -3.67 -26.42
N GLU A 111 2.29 -3.62 -27.70
CA GLU A 111 1.75 -2.43 -28.37
C GLU A 111 0.58 -2.81 -29.30
N ARG A 112 -0.25 -1.82 -29.61
CA ARG A 112 -1.27 -1.87 -30.67
C ARG A 112 -1.07 -0.68 -31.59
N GLU A 113 -1.12 -0.94 -32.88
CA GLU A 113 -0.90 0.08 -33.90
C GLU A 113 -1.92 -0.03 -35.03
N VAL A 114 -2.39 1.11 -35.54
CA VAL A 114 -3.18 1.22 -36.77
C VAL A 114 -2.63 2.35 -37.63
N SER A 115 -2.61 2.14 -38.94
CA SER A 115 -2.18 3.17 -39.88
C SER A 115 -3.37 3.98 -40.42
N PHE A 116 -3.17 5.28 -40.62
CA PHE A 116 -4.13 6.16 -41.27
C PHE A 116 -3.44 7.19 -42.16
N VAL A 117 -4.15 7.75 -43.13
CA VAL A 117 -3.60 8.83 -43.97
C VAL A 117 -3.74 10.17 -43.26
N SER A 118 -2.76 11.06 -43.41
CA SER A 118 -2.74 12.41 -42.81
C SER A 118 -3.74 13.38 -43.45
N SER A 119 -4.96 12.94 -43.70
CA SER A 119 -6.07 13.72 -44.22
C SER A 119 -7.40 13.17 -43.70
N GLY A 120 -8.30 14.05 -43.29
CA GLY A 120 -9.66 13.69 -42.86
C GLY A 120 -9.77 13.26 -41.39
N ASN A 121 -10.97 12.81 -41.02
CA ASN A 121 -11.30 12.41 -39.65
C ASN A 121 -11.25 10.88 -39.53
N HIS A 122 -10.59 10.38 -38.49
CA HIS A 122 -10.41 8.96 -38.23
C HIS A 122 -10.87 8.61 -36.82
N ILE A 123 -11.48 7.44 -36.67
CA ILE A 123 -11.90 6.92 -35.36
C ILE A 123 -11.34 5.51 -35.22
N PHE A 124 -10.58 5.25 -34.16
CA PHE A 124 -10.01 3.94 -33.88
C PHE A 124 -10.22 3.56 -32.43
N ASP A 125 -10.79 2.39 -32.16
CA ASP A 125 -10.93 1.89 -30.81
C ASP A 125 -9.94 0.75 -30.59
N PHE A 126 -9.11 0.86 -29.56
CA PHE A 126 -8.21 -0.21 -29.14
C PHE A 126 -8.82 -0.98 -27.97
N ASN A 127 -9.09 -2.27 -28.20
CA ASN A 127 -9.63 -3.16 -27.19
C ASN A 127 -8.64 -4.29 -26.92
N PHE A 128 -8.02 -4.28 -25.74
CA PHE A 128 -7.11 -5.31 -25.25
C PHE A 128 -7.89 -6.44 -24.57
N THR A 129 -8.62 -7.20 -25.38
CA THR A 129 -9.44 -8.33 -24.90
C THR A 129 -8.69 -9.66 -24.90
N ASN A 130 -7.51 -9.71 -25.55
CA ASN A 130 -6.67 -10.89 -25.47
C ASN A 130 -5.89 -10.86 -24.17
N THR A 131 -6.20 -11.81 -23.30
CA THR A 131 -5.47 -12.10 -22.05
C THR A 131 -3.94 -12.06 -22.16
N PHE A 132 -3.37 -12.53 -23.28
CA PHE A 132 -1.92 -12.54 -23.53
C PHE A 132 -1.33 -11.16 -23.78
N ASP A 133 -2.17 -10.14 -23.97
CA ASP A 133 -1.70 -8.76 -24.05
C ASP A 133 -1.19 -8.26 -22.68
N GLY A 134 -1.61 -8.88 -21.57
CA GLY A 134 -1.17 -8.47 -20.22
C GLY A 134 -1.78 -7.15 -19.73
N PHE A 135 -2.88 -6.70 -20.34
CA PHE A 135 -3.60 -5.49 -19.92
C PHE A 135 -4.07 -5.53 -18.47
N ASN A 136 -4.48 -6.70 -17.97
CA ASN A 136 -4.85 -6.88 -16.57
C ASN A 136 -3.70 -6.51 -15.62
N ALA A 137 -2.51 -7.08 -15.84
CA ALA A 137 -1.33 -6.72 -15.05
C ALA A 137 -0.99 -5.23 -15.20
N TYR A 138 -1.08 -4.67 -16.40
CA TYR A 138 -0.84 -3.24 -16.61
C TYR A 138 -1.76 -2.36 -15.76
N TYR A 139 -3.05 -2.67 -15.77
CA TYR A 139 -4.06 -1.97 -14.97
C TYR A 139 -3.77 -2.10 -13.47
N HIS A 140 -3.55 -3.32 -12.99
CA HIS A 140 -3.33 -3.59 -11.57
C HIS A 140 -2.01 -3.06 -11.04
N MET A 141 -0.93 -3.08 -11.84
CA MET A 141 0.37 -2.49 -11.46
C MET A 141 0.28 -0.98 -11.27
N ASN A 142 -0.44 -0.27 -12.13
CA ASN A 142 -0.69 1.16 -11.94
C ASN A 142 -1.59 1.41 -10.72
N LYS A 143 -2.61 0.56 -10.48
CA LYS A 143 -3.47 0.68 -9.29
C LYS A 143 -2.72 0.49 -7.97
N VAL A 144 -1.80 -0.48 -7.88
CA VAL A 144 -0.97 -0.70 -6.67
C VAL A 144 0.13 0.36 -6.52
N HIS A 145 0.67 0.88 -7.63
CA HIS A 145 1.54 2.06 -7.59
C HIS A 145 0.79 3.25 -6.95
N ASP A 146 -0.39 3.59 -7.46
CA ASP A 146 -1.22 4.68 -6.94
C ASP A 146 -1.63 4.45 -5.48
N PHE A 147 -1.82 3.19 -5.07
CA PHE A 147 -2.12 2.83 -3.67
C PHE A 147 -0.97 3.24 -2.74
N PHE A 148 0.28 2.84 -3.02
CA PHE A 148 1.44 3.22 -2.21
C PHE A 148 1.81 4.70 -2.37
N LYS A 149 1.62 5.27 -3.56
CA LYS A 149 1.84 6.69 -3.83
C LYS A 149 0.85 7.59 -3.10
N GLY A 150 -0.39 7.12 -2.92
CA GLY A 150 -1.48 7.83 -2.32
C GLY A 150 -1.42 7.89 -0.78
N SER A 151 -2.37 8.63 -0.22
CA SER A 151 -2.62 8.61 1.23
C SER A 151 -3.13 7.24 1.65
N PRO A 152 -2.65 6.65 2.77
CA PRO A 152 -1.91 7.34 3.84
C PRO A 152 -0.38 7.26 3.75
N PHE A 153 0.17 6.54 2.77
CA PHE A 153 1.61 6.23 2.72
C PHE A 153 2.45 7.36 2.12
N ASN A 154 1.95 8.01 1.07
CA ASN A 154 2.65 9.06 0.33
C ASN A 154 4.07 8.62 -0.11
N TYR A 155 4.20 7.37 -0.54
CA TYR A 155 5.50 6.74 -0.81
C TYR A 155 5.92 6.90 -2.26
N ASN A 156 7.12 7.43 -2.48
CA ASN A 156 7.66 7.71 -3.81
C ASN A 156 8.79 6.75 -4.21
N GLY A 157 9.14 5.78 -3.37
CA GLY A 157 10.32 4.93 -3.61
C GLY A 157 10.16 3.94 -4.77
N VAL A 158 8.94 3.82 -5.31
CA VAL A 158 8.64 3.03 -6.52
C VAL A 158 8.18 3.91 -7.69
N ASP A 159 8.53 5.21 -7.69
CA ASP A 159 8.27 6.14 -8.81
C ASP A 159 9.22 5.89 -9.99
N PHE A 160 9.14 4.71 -10.58
CA PHE A 160 9.82 4.34 -11.80
C PHE A 160 8.92 3.41 -12.64
N GLN A 161 9.23 3.30 -13.92
CA GLN A 161 8.50 2.40 -14.81
C GLN A 161 8.88 0.94 -14.52
N MET A 162 8.09 0.27 -13.69
CA MET A 162 8.27 -1.14 -13.34
C MET A 162 7.85 -2.04 -14.51
N GLU A 163 8.72 -2.96 -14.90
CA GLU A 163 8.43 -3.91 -15.98
C GLU A 163 7.71 -5.14 -15.44
N ALA A 164 6.67 -5.59 -16.15
CA ALA A 164 6.12 -6.92 -16.01
C ALA A 164 6.29 -7.72 -17.30
N ARG A 165 6.77 -8.96 -17.17
CA ARG A 165 6.87 -9.92 -18.26
C ARG A 165 5.79 -10.96 -18.10
N VAL A 166 4.76 -10.89 -18.94
CA VAL A 166 3.73 -11.92 -19.00
C VAL A 166 4.19 -13.08 -19.88
N ASN A 167 3.69 -14.27 -19.61
CA ASN A 167 4.07 -15.50 -20.31
C ASN A 167 5.59 -15.77 -20.27
N ASP A 168 6.26 -15.34 -19.19
CA ASP A 168 7.67 -15.64 -18.94
C ASP A 168 7.76 -16.93 -18.12
N ASN A 169 7.96 -18.03 -18.82
CA ASN A 169 7.99 -19.37 -18.24
C ASN A 169 9.35 -19.74 -17.62
N SER A 170 10.24 -18.77 -17.38
CA SER A 170 11.48 -18.97 -16.62
C SER A 170 11.26 -19.04 -15.10
N THR A 171 10.06 -18.70 -14.62
CA THR A 171 9.60 -18.92 -13.24
C THR A 171 8.44 -19.93 -13.24
N PRO A 172 8.20 -20.67 -12.14
CA PRO A 172 7.10 -21.64 -12.07
C PRO A 172 5.73 -20.97 -11.94
N THR A 173 5.66 -19.80 -11.30
CA THR A 173 4.44 -19.04 -10.99
C THR A 173 4.62 -17.57 -11.35
N ALA A 174 4.50 -16.64 -10.39
CA ALA A 174 4.96 -15.27 -10.49
C ALA A 174 6.18 -15.05 -9.59
N GLN A 175 6.95 -14.00 -9.86
CA GLN A 175 8.10 -13.64 -9.01
C GLN A 175 8.54 -12.19 -9.21
N ALA A 176 8.78 -11.52 -8.09
CA ALA A 176 9.41 -10.21 -7.96
C ALA A 176 10.94 -10.27 -8.03
N PHE A 177 11.56 -9.26 -8.67
CA PHE A 177 13.02 -9.15 -8.84
C PHE A 177 13.58 -7.78 -8.41
N GLY A 178 12.85 -7.06 -7.55
CA GLY A 178 13.18 -5.75 -6.99
C GLY A 178 12.74 -4.59 -7.89
N THR A 179 12.92 -4.71 -9.21
CA THR A 179 12.61 -3.64 -10.18
C THR A 179 11.70 -4.09 -11.34
N TYR A 180 11.37 -5.37 -11.40
CA TYR A 180 10.47 -5.95 -12.38
C TYR A 180 9.79 -7.21 -11.82
N ILE A 181 8.76 -7.69 -12.51
CA ILE A 181 7.98 -8.88 -12.15
C ILE A 181 7.92 -9.82 -13.35
N LYS A 182 7.98 -11.13 -13.11
CA LYS A 182 7.70 -12.15 -14.12
C LYS A 182 6.43 -12.90 -13.75
N PHE A 183 5.60 -13.17 -14.74
CA PHE A 183 4.41 -13.99 -14.61
C PHE A 183 4.45 -15.11 -15.64
N SER A 184 4.44 -16.36 -15.17
CA SER A 184 4.38 -17.54 -16.03
C SER A 184 2.95 -17.94 -16.38
N SER A 185 2.82 -18.95 -17.23
CA SER A 185 1.58 -19.71 -17.42
C SER A 185 1.77 -21.22 -17.22
N ASN A 186 2.86 -21.62 -16.56
CA ASN A 186 3.31 -23.02 -16.51
C ASN A 186 2.44 -23.91 -15.59
N SER A 187 1.86 -23.34 -14.55
CA SER A 187 1.15 -24.09 -13.49
C SER A 187 -0.38 -24.04 -13.65
N GLY A 188 -0.88 -23.96 -14.88
CA GLY A 188 -2.32 -23.99 -15.19
C GLY A 188 -3.05 -22.65 -15.04
N HIS A 189 -2.44 -21.67 -14.37
CA HIS A 189 -2.94 -20.30 -14.28
C HIS A 189 -2.05 -19.36 -15.07
N ARG A 190 -2.66 -18.31 -15.62
CA ARG A 190 -1.93 -17.16 -16.15
C ARG A 190 -1.83 -16.15 -15.03
N TRP A 191 -0.72 -16.17 -14.31
CA TRP A 191 -0.59 -15.48 -13.02
C TRP A 191 -0.81 -13.95 -13.09
N TRP A 192 -0.67 -13.35 -14.28
CA TRP A 192 -0.96 -11.93 -14.53
C TRP A 192 -2.46 -11.60 -14.63
N GLU A 193 -3.34 -12.61 -14.62
CA GLU A 193 -4.80 -12.46 -14.65
C GLU A 193 -5.41 -12.35 -13.24
N ASN A 194 -4.61 -12.44 -12.17
CA ASN A 194 -5.05 -12.35 -10.78
C ASN A 194 -4.48 -11.10 -10.10
N SER A 195 -5.37 -10.28 -9.57
CA SER A 195 -5.02 -9.02 -8.90
C SER A 195 -4.25 -9.23 -7.60
N ASP A 196 -4.59 -10.24 -6.79
CA ASP A 196 -3.86 -10.60 -5.56
C ASP A 196 -2.39 -10.89 -5.89
N VAL A 197 -2.17 -11.69 -6.92
CA VAL A 197 -0.82 -12.06 -7.37
C VAL A 197 -0.07 -10.83 -7.89
N VAL A 198 -0.70 -9.98 -8.70
CA VAL A 198 -0.05 -8.76 -9.20
C VAL A 198 0.34 -7.84 -8.04
N TYR A 199 -0.54 -7.66 -7.05
CA TYR A 199 -0.27 -6.78 -5.90
C TYR A 199 0.75 -7.37 -4.95
N HIS A 200 0.70 -8.67 -4.68
CA HIS A 200 1.65 -9.39 -3.85
C HIS A 200 3.07 -9.23 -4.41
N GLU A 201 3.28 -9.52 -5.69
CA GLU A 201 4.59 -9.39 -6.34
C GLU A 201 5.07 -7.92 -6.44
N TYR A 202 4.14 -6.98 -6.65
CA TYR A 202 4.47 -5.56 -6.62
C TYR A 202 4.88 -5.11 -5.21
N THR A 203 4.25 -5.68 -4.17
CA THR A 203 4.57 -5.38 -2.77
C THR A 203 5.96 -5.86 -2.42
N HIS A 204 6.39 -7.04 -2.85
CA HIS A 204 7.79 -7.46 -2.72
C HIS A 204 8.77 -6.45 -3.31
N ASN A 205 8.51 -5.89 -4.49
CA ASN A 205 9.35 -4.83 -5.08
C ASN A 205 9.29 -3.51 -4.27
N THR A 206 8.15 -3.22 -3.64
CA THR A 206 7.99 -2.07 -2.75
C THR A 206 8.82 -2.25 -1.48
N VAL A 207 8.76 -3.43 -0.87
CA VAL A 207 9.59 -3.83 0.27
C VAL A 207 11.08 -3.78 -0.10
N TYR A 208 11.45 -4.31 -1.27
CA TYR A 208 12.80 -4.22 -1.80
C TYR A 208 13.29 -2.76 -1.89
N ALA A 209 12.46 -1.83 -2.37
CA ALA A 209 12.81 -0.42 -2.43
C ALA A 209 12.97 0.21 -1.02
N ILE A 210 12.16 -0.19 -0.04
CA ILE A 210 12.24 0.29 1.34
C ILE A 210 13.52 -0.24 2.03
N TYR A 211 13.83 -1.53 1.84
CA TYR A 211 14.93 -2.22 2.50
C TYR A 211 16.27 -2.11 1.74
N GLY A 212 16.25 -1.75 0.46
CA GLY A 212 17.42 -1.77 -0.42
C GLY A 212 17.81 -3.18 -0.89
N ASP A 213 17.14 -4.21 -0.39
CA ASP A 213 17.17 -5.61 -0.83
C ASP A 213 15.89 -6.30 -0.33
N PHE A 214 15.63 -7.54 -0.73
CA PHE A 214 14.54 -8.33 -0.14
C PHE A 214 14.88 -8.69 1.31
N ILE A 215 13.87 -8.69 2.20
CA ILE A 215 14.08 -9.00 3.63
C ILE A 215 14.74 -10.39 3.77
N ARG A 216 14.30 -11.37 2.97
CA ARG A 216 14.89 -12.72 2.87
C ARG A 216 16.37 -12.79 2.51
N ASN A 217 16.94 -11.74 1.91
CA ASN A 217 18.35 -11.71 1.50
C ASN A 217 19.26 -11.05 2.54
N ILE A 218 18.72 -10.11 3.33
CA ILE A 218 19.49 -9.32 4.32
C ILE A 218 19.21 -9.75 5.77
N GLY A 219 18.06 -10.37 6.02
CA GLY A 219 17.76 -11.08 7.26
C GLY A 219 18.31 -12.51 7.22
N SER A 220 18.72 -13.05 8.37
CA SER A 220 19.47 -14.31 8.41
C SER A 220 18.63 -15.55 8.74
N GLY A 221 17.30 -15.53 8.62
CA GLY A 221 16.47 -16.65 9.09
C GLY A 221 15.12 -16.87 8.36
N PRO A 222 14.47 -18.03 8.62
CA PRO A 222 13.17 -18.38 8.05
C PRO A 222 12.07 -17.34 8.29
N GLU A 223 12.13 -16.65 9.43
CA GLU A 223 11.16 -15.62 9.80
C GLU A 223 11.25 -14.39 8.90
N ALA A 224 12.46 -13.98 8.49
CA ALA A 224 12.67 -12.90 7.52
C ALA A 224 11.98 -13.19 6.17
N ASN A 225 12.02 -14.45 5.73
CA ASN A 225 11.33 -14.88 4.51
C ASN A 225 9.82 -14.84 4.70
N ALA A 226 9.33 -15.37 5.82
CA ALA A 226 7.92 -15.33 6.17
C ALA A 226 7.38 -13.90 6.27
N MET A 227 8.18 -12.97 6.80
CA MET A 227 7.80 -11.56 6.86
C MET A 227 7.63 -10.93 5.47
N ASP A 228 8.55 -11.19 4.53
CA ASP A 228 8.46 -10.68 3.16
C ASP A 228 7.17 -11.16 2.46
N GLU A 229 6.85 -12.44 2.62
CA GLU A 229 5.61 -13.05 2.11
C GLU A 229 4.36 -12.47 2.80
N GLY A 230 4.37 -12.41 4.14
CA GLY A 230 3.23 -11.96 4.94
C GLY A 230 2.88 -10.48 4.73
N ILE A 231 3.89 -9.62 4.60
CA ILE A 231 3.69 -8.21 4.26
C ILE A 231 3.08 -8.08 2.85
N SER A 232 3.52 -8.92 1.91
CA SER A 232 3.03 -8.93 0.53
C SER A 232 1.58 -9.40 0.44
N ASP A 233 1.22 -10.46 1.17
CA ASP A 233 -0.17 -10.92 1.31
C ASP A 233 -1.05 -9.87 2.00
N TYR A 234 -0.60 -9.25 3.09
CA TYR A 234 -1.36 -8.21 3.78
C TYR A 234 -1.72 -7.04 2.84
N PHE A 235 -0.76 -6.48 2.11
CA PHE A 235 -1.07 -5.34 1.24
C PHE A 235 -1.89 -5.74 0.01
N ALA A 236 -1.72 -6.96 -0.51
CA ALA A 236 -2.59 -7.48 -1.57
C ALA A 236 -4.05 -7.58 -1.10
N ALA A 237 -4.28 -8.25 0.03
CA ALA A 237 -5.59 -8.40 0.66
C ALA A 237 -6.21 -7.03 1.02
N SER A 238 -5.41 -6.14 1.61
CA SER A 238 -5.82 -4.80 2.00
C SER A 238 -6.23 -3.93 0.80
N LEU A 239 -5.50 -3.99 -0.31
CA LEU A 239 -5.86 -3.27 -1.55
C LEU A 239 -7.12 -3.85 -2.22
N ASN A 240 -7.32 -5.16 -2.17
CA ASN A 240 -8.52 -5.80 -2.70
C ASN A 240 -9.73 -5.73 -1.76
N GLN A 241 -9.53 -5.40 -0.49
CA GLN A 241 -10.57 -5.46 0.55
C GLN A 241 -11.20 -6.86 0.64
N ASP A 242 -10.37 -7.88 0.48
CA ASP A 242 -10.72 -9.30 0.53
C ASP A 242 -9.58 -10.00 1.26
N SER A 243 -9.88 -10.81 2.28
CA SER A 243 -8.85 -11.47 3.09
C SER A 243 -8.24 -12.69 2.40
N ILE A 244 -8.91 -13.22 1.37
CA ILE A 244 -8.53 -14.44 0.67
C ILE A 244 -7.59 -14.11 -0.49
N LEU A 245 -6.42 -14.76 -0.53
CA LEU A 245 -5.48 -14.67 -1.64
C LEU A 245 -5.76 -15.77 -2.65
N GLU A 246 -6.41 -15.45 -3.75
CA GLU A 246 -6.81 -16.46 -4.74
C GLU A 246 -5.62 -17.09 -5.48
N TRP A 247 -5.80 -18.33 -5.93
CA TRP A 247 -4.79 -19.16 -6.63
C TRP A 247 -3.53 -19.47 -5.83
N SER A 248 -3.46 -19.05 -4.57
CA SER A 248 -2.51 -19.60 -3.62
C SER A 248 -2.81 -21.08 -3.38
N ASN A 249 -1.75 -21.88 -3.22
CA ASN A 249 -1.89 -23.30 -2.90
C ASN A 249 -0.85 -23.70 -1.83
N PRO A 250 -1.27 -24.02 -0.59
CA PRO A 250 -2.67 -24.04 -0.13
C PRO A 250 -3.30 -22.63 -0.16
N LEU A 251 -4.63 -22.57 -0.14
CA LEU A 251 -5.36 -21.30 -0.11
C LEU A 251 -4.97 -20.53 1.16
N ARG A 252 -4.59 -19.27 0.99
CA ARG A 252 -4.14 -18.36 2.04
C ARG A 252 -5.24 -17.35 2.37
N ASP A 253 -5.42 -17.10 3.67
CA ASP A 253 -6.39 -16.14 4.22
C ASP A 253 -5.70 -15.32 5.32
N VAL A 254 -5.66 -14.00 5.16
CA VAL A 254 -5.11 -13.11 6.20
C VAL A 254 -6.05 -12.92 7.37
N ASP A 255 -7.33 -13.26 7.25
CA ASP A 255 -8.25 -13.34 8.40
C ASP A 255 -8.11 -14.73 9.05
N ASN A 256 -7.09 -14.91 9.87
CA ASN A 256 -6.72 -16.20 10.46
C ASN A 256 -6.36 -16.09 11.95
N SER A 257 -6.19 -17.23 12.61
CA SER A 257 -5.83 -17.32 14.02
C SER A 257 -4.45 -17.97 14.26
N LEU A 258 -3.57 -17.96 13.24
CA LEU A 258 -2.24 -18.58 13.34
C LEU A 258 -1.36 -17.75 14.27
N THR A 259 -0.56 -18.42 15.08
CA THR A 259 0.30 -17.78 16.07
C THR A 259 1.76 -18.17 15.86
N MET A 260 2.67 -17.49 16.56
CA MET A 260 4.09 -17.90 16.62
C MET A 260 4.30 -19.34 17.17
N LEU A 261 3.28 -19.98 17.78
CA LEU A 261 3.34 -21.40 18.15
C LEU A 261 3.15 -22.33 16.94
N ASP A 262 2.55 -21.84 15.86
CA ASP A 262 2.31 -22.56 14.61
C ASP A 262 3.45 -22.35 13.60
N PHE A 263 4.43 -21.50 13.93
CA PHE A 263 5.58 -21.22 13.07
C PHE A 263 6.50 -22.44 12.97
N GLU A 264 6.85 -22.82 11.74
CA GLU A 264 7.77 -23.93 11.46
C GLU A 264 9.07 -23.42 10.81
N ASP A 265 10.23 -23.60 11.45
CA ASP A 265 11.54 -23.10 10.93
C ASP A 265 11.89 -23.60 9.52
N LEU A 266 11.46 -24.81 9.17
CA LEU A 266 11.66 -25.41 7.85
C LEU A 266 10.36 -25.44 7.02
N GLY A 267 9.36 -24.69 7.48
CA GLY A 267 8.05 -24.57 6.86
C GLY A 267 8.06 -23.69 5.62
N ASP A 268 6.91 -23.65 4.95
CA ASP A 268 6.69 -22.78 3.81
C ASP A 268 6.58 -21.31 4.28
N PRO A 269 7.44 -20.38 3.80
CA PRO A 269 7.38 -18.98 4.20
C PRO A 269 6.04 -18.32 3.85
N HIS A 270 5.34 -18.78 2.81
CA HIS A 270 4.02 -18.24 2.49
C HIS A 270 2.99 -18.58 3.58
N ILE A 271 3.16 -19.71 4.28
CA ILE A 271 2.25 -20.14 5.36
C ILE A 271 2.67 -19.51 6.69
N ASN A 272 3.96 -19.53 7.01
CA ASN A 272 4.48 -18.83 8.19
C ASN A 272 4.18 -17.32 8.12
N GLY A 273 4.21 -16.73 6.93
CA GLY A 273 3.92 -15.31 6.71
C GLY A 273 2.51 -14.90 7.09
N LEU A 274 1.55 -15.83 7.09
CA LEU A 274 0.17 -15.57 7.50
C LEU A 274 0.04 -15.15 8.96
N ILE A 275 0.99 -15.51 9.82
CA ILE A 275 1.03 -15.07 11.23
C ILE A 275 1.19 -13.54 11.28
N LEU A 276 2.15 -12.99 10.52
CA LEU A 276 2.35 -11.55 10.45
C LEU A 276 1.24 -10.87 9.65
N ALA A 277 0.84 -11.43 8.50
CA ALA A 277 -0.23 -10.87 7.67
C ALA A 277 -1.54 -10.75 8.46
N GLY A 278 -1.87 -11.78 9.26
CA GLY A 278 -3.01 -11.78 10.16
C GLY A 278 -2.93 -10.72 11.23
N ALA A 279 -1.77 -10.57 11.89
CA ALA A 279 -1.60 -9.50 12.89
C ALA A 279 -1.77 -8.10 12.29
N MET A 280 -1.28 -7.88 11.06
CA MET A 280 -1.45 -6.62 10.35
C MET A 280 -2.91 -6.38 9.94
N TRP A 281 -3.62 -7.43 9.53
CA TRP A 281 -5.05 -7.41 9.17
C TRP A 281 -5.95 -7.16 10.39
N ASP A 282 -5.70 -7.85 11.50
CA ASP A 282 -6.38 -7.66 12.77
C ASP A 282 -6.24 -6.22 13.28
N LEU A 283 -5.03 -5.65 13.20
CA LEU A 283 -4.84 -4.24 13.54
C LEU A 283 -5.69 -3.34 12.63
N GLU A 284 -5.74 -3.62 11.32
CA GLU A 284 -6.59 -2.89 10.37
C GLU A 284 -8.07 -2.91 10.74
N ASN A 285 -8.55 -4.01 11.33
CA ASN A 285 -9.94 -4.18 11.75
C ASN A 285 -10.23 -3.64 13.17
N LEU A 286 -9.23 -3.57 14.05
CA LEU A 286 -9.38 -3.07 15.42
C LEU A 286 -9.36 -1.54 15.50
N ILE A 287 -8.69 -0.87 14.57
CA ILE A 287 -8.63 0.59 14.49
C ILE A 287 -9.11 1.07 13.12
N SER A 288 -8.89 2.34 12.76
CA SER A 288 -9.23 2.79 11.41
C SER A 288 -8.25 2.22 10.39
N GLN A 289 -8.77 1.69 9.28
CA GLN A 289 -8.02 1.15 8.15
C GLN A 289 -6.82 2.02 7.72
N ASN A 290 -7.05 3.31 7.44
CA ASN A 290 -5.96 4.21 7.03
C ASN A 290 -4.88 4.39 8.09
N THR A 291 -5.24 4.37 9.38
CA THR A 291 -4.26 4.50 10.47
C THR A 291 -3.43 3.22 10.61
N ALA A 292 -4.07 2.04 10.62
CA ALA A 292 -3.36 0.76 10.70
C ALA A 292 -2.40 0.57 9.52
N ARG A 293 -2.89 0.77 8.29
CA ARG A 293 -2.07 0.74 7.07
C ARG A 293 -0.85 1.66 7.18
N LYS A 294 -1.07 2.91 7.60
CA LYS A 294 0.01 3.89 7.80
C LYS A 294 1.05 3.40 8.80
N ILE A 295 0.61 2.87 9.94
CA ILE A 295 1.50 2.39 11.01
C ILE A 295 2.28 1.16 10.52
N ASN A 296 1.61 0.16 9.96
CA ASN A 296 2.22 -1.04 9.39
C ASN A 296 3.26 -0.68 8.31
N PHE A 297 2.94 0.25 7.41
CA PHE A 297 3.85 0.71 6.37
C PHE A 297 5.03 1.52 6.91
N LYS A 298 4.80 2.36 7.93
CA LYS A 298 5.86 3.15 8.59
C LYS A 298 6.78 2.24 9.41
N ALA A 299 6.28 1.15 9.99
CA ALA A 299 7.08 0.18 10.75
C ALA A 299 8.21 -0.42 9.91
N MET A 300 7.97 -0.70 8.63
CA MET A 300 8.98 -1.17 7.68
C MET A 300 10.12 -0.16 7.42
N GLN A 301 9.88 1.13 7.65
CA GLN A 301 10.82 2.21 7.35
C GLN A 301 11.65 2.64 8.58
N ILE A 302 11.29 2.16 9.77
CA ILE A 302 12.00 2.48 11.01
C ILE A 302 13.32 1.69 11.07
N THR A 303 14.38 2.33 11.57
CA THR A 303 15.72 1.75 11.74
C THR A 303 16.01 1.52 13.23
N PRO A 304 16.55 0.36 13.64
CA PRO A 304 16.90 -0.80 12.80
C PRO A 304 15.67 -1.43 12.13
N ARG A 305 15.87 -1.91 10.90
CA ARG A 305 14.80 -2.57 10.14
C ARG A 305 14.56 -3.94 10.74
N PRO A 306 13.29 -4.38 10.83
CA PRO A 306 12.97 -5.64 11.46
C PRO A 306 13.33 -6.81 10.54
N ASP A 307 14.00 -7.82 11.07
CA ASP A 307 14.26 -9.09 10.39
C ASP A 307 13.47 -10.29 10.97
N ILE A 308 12.76 -10.04 12.08
CA ILE A 308 11.83 -10.97 12.74
C ILE A 308 10.52 -10.25 13.14
N CYS A 309 9.42 -10.98 13.31
CA CYS A 309 8.09 -10.45 13.63
C CYS A 309 8.09 -9.68 14.96
N GLN A 310 8.89 -10.13 15.95
CA GLN A 310 9.05 -9.43 17.22
C GLN A 310 9.63 -8.01 17.04
N GLU A 311 10.61 -7.84 16.15
CA GLU A 311 11.15 -6.53 15.83
C GLU A 311 10.15 -5.69 15.03
N PHE A 312 9.38 -6.35 14.16
CA PHE A 312 8.33 -5.66 13.41
C PHE A 312 7.28 -5.04 14.35
N VAL A 313 6.76 -5.79 15.33
CA VAL A 313 5.80 -5.22 16.30
C VAL A 313 6.41 -4.10 17.15
N ASN A 314 7.71 -4.19 17.51
CA ASN A 314 8.40 -3.09 18.16
C ASN A 314 8.37 -1.83 17.28
N ASN A 315 8.62 -1.98 15.97
CA ASN A 315 8.55 -0.87 15.03
C ASN A 315 7.11 -0.38 14.78
N VAL A 316 6.09 -1.24 14.85
CA VAL A 316 4.67 -0.83 14.82
C VAL A 316 4.34 0.06 16.01
N ILE A 317 4.79 -0.31 17.21
CA ILE A 317 4.63 0.52 18.42
C ILE A 317 5.33 1.87 18.26
N LEU A 318 6.54 1.90 17.71
CA LEU A 318 7.25 3.15 17.40
C LEU A 318 6.57 3.97 16.29
N ALA A 319 5.96 3.32 15.31
CA ALA A 319 5.26 3.98 14.22
C ALA A 319 3.98 4.68 14.68
N ASP A 320 3.28 4.11 15.68
CA ASP A 320 2.10 4.68 16.36
C ASP A 320 2.46 5.89 17.27
N ASP A 321 3.72 5.99 17.68
CA ASP A 321 4.21 7.10 18.50
C ASP A 321 4.08 8.44 17.77
N ASN A 322 3.45 9.42 18.43
CA ASN A 322 3.20 10.75 17.88
C ASN A 322 3.88 11.88 18.66
N ASN A 323 4.58 11.59 19.77
CA ASN A 323 5.15 12.61 20.66
C ASN A 323 6.53 12.23 21.23
N GLY A 324 7.07 11.06 20.88
CA GLY A 324 8.38 10.59 21.31
C GLY A 324 8.42 10.07 22.75
N THR A 325 7.26 9.85 23.36
CA THR A 325 7.13 9.36 24.73
C THR A 325 6.49 7.97 24.72
N LEU A 326 7.25 6.95 25.11
CA LEU A 326 6.72 5.59 25.25
C LEU A 326 5.74 5.43 26.44
N CYS A 327 5.62 6.48 27.26
CA CYS A 327 4.95 6.47 28.55
C CYS A 327 3.55 7.09 28.56
N ASP A 328 3.13 7.84 27.54
CA ASP A 328 1.73 8.23 27.43
C ASP A 328 0.95 7.25 26.56
N GLU A 329 -0.38 7.36 26.59
CA GLU A 329 -1.26 6.50 25.81
C GLU A 329 -0.99 6.71 24.32
N LYS A 330 -0.05 5.95 23.74
CA LYS A 330 0.01 5.80 22.29
C LYS A 330 -1.41 5.42 21.85
N PRO A 331 -1.96 6.12 20.85
CA PRO A 331 -3.40 6.10 20.62
C PRO A 331 -3.95 4.70 20.38
N ASN A 332 -3.11 3.76 19.90
CA ASN A 332 -3.54 2.42 19.50
C ASN A 332 -2.77 1.28 20.19
N LEU A 333 -1.99 1.53 21.27
CA LEU A 333 -1.16 0.49 21.89
C LEU A 333 -1.96 -0.77 22.26
N ASN A 334 -3.15 -0.61 22.86
CA ASN A 334 -3.99 -1.75 23.21
C ASN A 334 -4.40 -2.57 21.98
N ALA A 335 -4.79 -1.92 20.88
CA ALA A 335 -5.15 -2.61 19.65
C ALA A 335 -3.96 -3.32 19.01
N ILE A 336 -2.77 -2.70 19.04
CA ILE A 336 -1.52 -3.30 18.58
C ILE A 336 -1.21 -4.58 19.38
N LEU A 337 -1.32 -4.54 20.70
CA LEU A 337 -1.05 -5.71 21.55
C LEU A 337 -2.16 -6.76 21.46
N THR A 338 -3.41 -6.37 21.20
CA THR A 338 -4.45 -7.34 20.88
C THR A 338 -4.13 -8.07 19.57
N ALA A 339 -3.89 -7.35 18.48
CA ALA A 339 -3.58 -7.96 17.19
C ALA A 339 -2.29 -8.80 17.25
N PHE A 340 -1.14 -8.16 17.52
CA PHE A 340 0.16 -8.84 17.40
C PHE A 340 0.39 -9.84 18.52
N GLN A 341 0.26 -9.42 19.78
CA GLN A 341 0.65 -10.25 20.91
C GLN A 341 -0.45 -11.25 21.30
N THR A 342 -1.71 -10.81 21.40
CA THR A 342 -2.79 -11.65 21.93
C THR A 342 -3.30 -12.64 20.88
N ASN A 343 -3.58 -12.17 19.67
CA ASN A 343 -4.17 -13.00 18.62
C ASN A 343 -3.13 -13.85 17.87
N HIS A 344 -1.92 -13.31 17.66
CA HIS A 344 -0.89 -13.96 16.84
C HIS A 344 0.40 -14.34 17.60
N GLY A 345 0.49 -14.06 18.91
CA GLY A 345 1.64 -14.46 19.73
C GLY A 345 2.95 -13.69 19.45
N ILE A 346 2.90 -12.63 18.63
CA ILE A 346 4.05 -11.77 18.32
C ILE A 346 4.24 -10.77 19.48
N SER A 347 5.08 -11.15 20.44
CA SER A 347 5.31 -10.37 21.66
C SER A 347 6.42 -9.32 21.46
N PRO A 348 6.18 -8.02 21.73
CA PRO A 348 7.21 -7.00 21.70
C PRO A 348 8.20 -7.15 22.87
N THR A 349 9.41 -6.62 22.71
CA THR A 349 10.48 -6.65 23.73
C THR A 349 10.80 -5.31 24.34
N ASN A 350 10.39 -4.21 23.70
CA ASN A 350 10.76 -2.85 24.08
C ASN A 350 9.61 -2.06 24.73
N LEU A 351 8.64 -2.75 25.34
CA LEU A 351 7.61 -2.07 26.11
C LEU A 351 8.16 -1.72 27.50
N PRO A 352 7.97 -0.48 27.99
CA PRO A 352 8.21 -0.20 29.39
C PRO A 352 7.27 -1.04 30.26
N ASP A 353 7.83 -1.64 31.31
CA ASP A 353 7.04 -2.29 32.35
C ASP A 353 6.03 -1.30 32.94
N LEU A 354 4.87 -1.80 33.37
CA LEU A 354 3.90 -0.97 34.08
C LEU A 354 4.60 -0.32 35.28
N SER A 355 4.61 1.01 35.29
CA SER A 355 5.13 1.84 36.35
C SER A 355 4.16 2.98 36.62
N VAL A 356 4.17 3.47 37.84
CA VAL A 356 3.40 4.64 38.25
C VAL A 356 4.33 5.53 39.05
N THR A 357 4.16 6.83 38.89
CA THR A 357 4.81 7.86 39.71
C THR A 357 3.74 8.77 40.29
N ILE A 358 3.93 9.23 41.52
CA ILE A 358 3.06 10.21 42.17
C ILE A 358 3.68 11.59 41.99
N ASP A 359 2.97 12.46 41.26
CA ASP A 359 3.31 13.88 41.14
C ASP A 359 2.41 14.70 42.07
N GLY A 360 3.01 15.46 43.00
CA GLY A 360 2.26 16.33 43.90
C GLY A 360 3.14 17.03 44.94
N PRO A 361 2.54 17.82 45.84
CA PRO A 361 3.29 18.54 46.86
C PRO A 361 3.95 17.58 47.87
N GLY A 362 5.22 17.81 48.19
CA GLY A 362 5.94 17.09 49.27
C GLY A 362 5.57 17.55 50.68
N SER A 363 4.92 18.70 50.79
CA SER A 363 4.38 19.25 52.05
C SER A 363 3.20 20.16 51.74
N ILE A 364 2.19 20.19 52.61
CA ILE A 364 1.07 21.13 52.54
C ILE A 364 0.85 21.80 53.90
N GLU A 365 0.41 23.05 53.88
CA GLU A 365 0.03 23.75 55.11
C GLU A 365 -1.22 23.12 55.75
N PRO A 366 -1.33 23.12 57.10
CA PRO A 366 -2.51 22.60 57.78
C PRO A 366 -3.80 23.25 57.27
N GLY A 367 -4.80 22.42 56.95
CA GLY A 367 -6.09 22.87 56.42
C GLY A 367 -6.10 23.23 54.93
N VAL A 368 -4.95 23.22 54.24
CA VAL A 368 -4.86 23.39 52.78
C VAL A 368 -5.03 22.04 52.09
N GLN A 369 -5.73 22.02 50.95
CA GLN A 369 -5.86 20.82 50.12
C GLN A 369 -4.63 20.64 49.22
N GLY A 370 -4.01 19.47 49.30
CA GLY A 370 -3.06 18.97 48.31
C GLY A 370 -3.75 18.10 47.27
N THR A 371 -3.20 18.07 46.05
CA THR A 371 -3.63 17.15 44.99
C THR A 371 -2.40 16.44 44.45
N TRP A 372 -2.50 15.12 44.33
CA TRP A 372 -1.50 14.24 43.76
C TRP A 372 -2.08 13.53 42.55
N THR A 373 -1.25 13.37 41.53
CA THR A 373 -1.60 12.76 40.25
C THR A 373 -0.77 11.50 40.06
N ALA A 374 -1.42 10.41 39.70
CA ALA A 374 -0.74 9.19 39.27
C ALA A 374 -0.38 9.30 37.78
N SER A 375 0.91 9.39 37.50
CA SER A 375 1.50 9.39 36.16
C SER A 375 1.96 7.97 35.83
N VAL A 376 1.27 7.32 34.88
CA VAL A 376 1.44 5.89 34.57
C VAL A 376 2.24 5.74 33.29
N CYS A 377 3.20 4.82 33.26
CA CYS A 377 3.94 4.44 32.06
C CYS A 377 3.83 2.92 31.86
N GLY A 378 3.76 2.47 30.60
CA GLY A 378 3.77 1.05 30.27
C GLY A 378 2.50 0.26 30.62
N GLY A 379 2.57 -1.05 30.42
CA GLY A 379 1.43 -1.97 30.53
C GLY A 379 0.36 -1.80 29.44
N SER A 380 -0.61 -2.72 29.41
CA SER A 380 -1.68 -2.75 28.40
C SER A 380 -3.05 -3.10 29.00
N GLY A 381 -4.12 -2.73 28.32
CA GLY A 381 -5.50 -2.93 28.76
C GLY A 381 -6.04 -1.79 29.63
N SER A 382 -7.20 -2.05 30.25
CA SER A 382 -7.89 -1.09 31.12
C SER A 382 -7.07 -0.77 32.37
N ILE A 383 -7.02 0.50 32.72
CA ILE A 383 -6.33 1.00 33.90
C ILE A 383 -7.29 1.19 35.08
N SER A 384 -6.85 0.82 36.27
CA SER A 384 -7.51 1.17 37.52
C SER A 384 -6.50 1.67 38.56
N TYR A 385 -6.97 2.54 39.45
CA TYR A 385 -6.18 3.14 40.51
C TYR A 385 -6.76 2.73 41.87
N GLN A 386 -5.90 2.57 42.86
CA GLN A 386 -6.29 2.51 44.27
C GLN A 386 -5.30 3.33 45.08
N TRP A 387 -5.77 4.49 45.55
CA TRP A 387 -5.01 5.32 46.47
C TRP A 387 -5.16 4.82 47.90
N SER A 388 -4.12 4.98 48.71
CA SER A 388 -4.16 4.73 50.14
C SER A 388 -3.22 5.68 50.88
N VAL A 389 -3.56 6.02 52.13
CA VAL A 389 -2.71 6.83 53.00
C VAL A 389 -2.35 6.06 54.26
N ARG A 390 -1.11 6.20 54.72
CA ARG A 390 -0.67 5.77 56.05
C ARG A 390 -0.33 7.01 56.87
N TYR A 391 -1.10 7.22 57.93
CA TYR A 391 -0.86 8.30 58.89
C TYR A 391 0.28 7.95 59.84
N GLU A 392 0.96 8.97 60.35
CA GLU A 392 2.01 8.81 61.35
C GLU A 392 1.56 7.94 62.53
N GLY A 393 2.39 6.98 62.94
CA GLY A 393 2.08 6.06 64.03
C GLY A 393 1.11 4.92 63.68
N SER A 394 0.52 4.91 62.48
CA SER A 394 -0.27 3.78 61.97
C SER A 394 0.64 2.70 61.36
N SER A 395 0.29 1.43 61.59
CA SER A 395 0.92 0.30 60.90
C SER A 395 0.20 -0.10 59.60
N THR A 396 -0.96 0.49 59.31
CA THR A 396 -1.82 0.10 58.19
C THR A 396 -2.12 1.28 57.26
N PHE A 397 -2.29 0.96 55.97
CA PHE A 397 -2.79 1.88 54.96
C PHE A 397 -4.33 1.90 54.98
N GLN A 398 -4.91 3.08 54.83
CA GLN A 398 -6.35 3.29 54.67
C GLN A 398 -6.66 3.61 53.20
N ASN A 399 -7.65 2.95 52.62
CA ASN A 399 -8.05 3.18 51.23
C ASN A 399 -8.67 4.57 51.05
N LEU A 400 -8.35 5.19 49.92
CA LEU A 400 -8.88 6.47 49.47
C LEU A 400 -9.67 6.27 48.16
N GLY A 401 -9.49 7.16 47.17
CA GLY A 401 -10.16 7.10 45.88
C GLY A 401 -9.52 6.15 44.87
N THR A 402 -10.19 6.03 43.72
CA THR A 402 -9.81 5.15 42.60
C THR A 402 -9.64 5.92 41.27
N SER A 403 -9.57 7.24 41.35
CA SER A 403 -9.33 8.13 40.20
C SER A 403 -7.84 8.35 39.99
N GLN A 404 -7.45 8.85 38.82
CA GLN A 404 -6.06 9.21 38.52
C GLN A 404 -5.52 10.28 39.47
N ASN A 405 -6.37 11.19 39.92
CA ASN A 405 -6.03 12.24 40.87
C ASN A 405 -6.62 11.92 42.26
N GLN A 406 -5.85 12.20 43.30
CA GLN A 406 -6.27 12.12 44.69
C GLN A 406 -6.01 13.44 45.39
N SER A 407 -7.03 13.99 46.04
CA SER A 407 -6.89 15.20 46.87
C SER A 407 -7.10 14.87 48.34
N LEU A 408 -6.30 15.47 49.21
CA LEU A 408 -6.37 15.31 50.67
C LEU A 408 -6.10 16.65 51.36
N THR A 409 -6.67 16.80 52.55
CA THR A 409 -6.38 17.90 53.47
C THR A 409 -5.94 17.31 54.79
N PHE A 410 -4.79 17.76 55.32
CA PHE A 410 -4.27 17.33 56.61
C PHE A 410 -4.53 18.40 57.67
N THR A 411 -4.76 17.97 58.91
CA THR A 411 -4.94 18.85 60.08
C THR A 411 -3.63 19.00 60.84
N GLU A 412 -3.53 19.98 61.75
CA GLU A 412 -2.31 20.33 62.51
C GLU A 412 -1.69 19.16 63.30
N GLU A 413 -2.44 18.08 63.53
CA GLU A 413 -1.97 16.90 64.29
C GLU A 413 -1.18 15.88 63.46
N CYS A 414 -1.05 16.07 62.13
CA CYS A 414 -0.35 15.15 61.24
C CYS A 414 1.00 15.72 60.79
N THR A 415 2.12 15.14 61.24
CA THR A 415 3.47 15.64 60.90
C THR A 415 4.20 14.84 59.83
N SER A 416 3.84 13.58 59.58
CA SER A 416 4.40 12.77 58.48
C SER A 416 3.43 11.69 58.00
N ASN A 417 2.92 11.81 56.76
CA ASN A 417 2.04 10.82 56.14
C ASN A 417 2.70 10.25 54.89
N GLU A 418 2.39 8.99 54.55
CA GLU A 418 2.80 8.38 53.29
C GLU A 418 1.57 8.16 52.41
N LEU A 419 1.65 8.65 51.19
CA LEU A 419 0.64 8.41 50.17
C LEU A 419 1.11 7.26 49.28
N LYS A 420 0.22 6.33 48.97
CA LYS A 420 0.48 5.22 48.06
C LYS A 420 -0.55 5.22 46.96
N VAL A 421 -0.13 4.93 45.73
CA VAL A 421 -1.03 4.51 44.66
C VAL A 421 -0.63 3.12 44.20
N VAL A 422 -1.63 2.26 44.02
CA VAL A 422 -1.48 1.00 43.28
C VAL A 422 -2.26 1.15 41.98
N VAL A 423 -1.59 0.88 40.87
CA VAL A 423 -2.17 0.89 39.54
C VAL A 423 -2.22 -0.54 39.02
N THR A 424 -3.38 -0.95 38.55
CA THR A 424 -3.54 -2.22 37.82
C THR A 424 -3.81 -1.92 36.36
N ARG A 425 -3.08 -2.58 35.46
CA ARG A 425 -3.30 -2.48 34.00
C ARG A 425 -3.14 -3.86 33.36
N GLY A 426 -4.20 -4.40 32.77
CA GLY A 426 -4.16 -5.71 32.10
C GLY A 426 -3.72 -6.88 32.99
N GLY A 427 -3.97 -6.80 34.30
CA GLY A 427 -3.55 -7.81 35.28
C GLY A 427 -2.14 -7.62 35.86
N GLN A 428 -1.35 -6.66 35.34
CA GLN A 428 -0.11 -6.22 35.97
C GLN A 428 -0.39 -5.18 37.06
N ASN A 429 0.46 -5.13 38.09
CA ASN A 429 0.37 -4.15 39.16
C ASN A 429 1.67 -3.34 39.27
N ALA A 430 1.54 -2.03 39.40
CA ALA A 430 2.60 -1.11 39.78
C ALA A 430 2.18 -0.32 41.01
N GLN A 431 3.14 0.15 41.78
CA GLN A 431 2.86 1.02 42.92
C GLN A 431 3.94 2.07 43.08
N ASP A 432 3.56 3.18 43.70
CA ASP A 432 4.49 4.23 44.12
C ASP A 432 4.11 4.76 45.50
N LEU A 433 5.10 5.32 46.18
CA LEU A 433 5.01 5.90 47.52
C LEU A 433 5.56 7.33 47.49
N HIS A 434 4.80 8.25 48.08
CA HIS A 434 5.12 9.68 48.17
C HIS A 434 5.08 10.18 49.62
#